data_AF-A0A2I1H3U6-F1
#
_entry.id   AF-A0A2I1H3U6-F1
#
_cell.length_a   1.000
_cell.length_b   1.000
_cell.length_c   1.000
_cell.angle_alpha   90.00
_cell.angle_beta   90.00
_cell.angle_gamma   90.00
#
_symmetry.space_group_name_H-M   'P 1'
#
loop_
_entity.id
_entity.type
_entity.pdbx_description
1 polymer ?
#
loop_
_entity_poly.entity_id
_entity_poly.type
_entity_poly.pdbx_seq_one_letter_code
_entity_poly.pdbx_strand_id
1 'polypeptide(L)'
;MFKLTTLEIHLGGNERERLVRTPGLSLHANNSKLRPCFTGSWNDNVGIYTVGDGLLLNKWYHLTYTLSDSEKRMDIFINDVWTTMRSWILGGCVDGEIGYNFS
;
A
#
# COMPACT_ATOMS: atom_id res chain seq x y z
N MET A 1 4.37 13.87 -12.73
CA MET A 1 3.14 14.60 -12.37
C MET A 1 2.14 13.58 -11.85
N PHE A 2 1.86 13.58 -10.55
CA PHE A 2 0.93 12.62 -9.93
C PHE A 2 -0.45 13.29 -9.88
N LYS A 3 -1.45 12.67 -10.53
CA LYS A 3 -2.84 13.12 -10.51
C LYS A 3 -3.56 12.34 -9.41
N LEU A 4 -4.00 13.00 -8.36
CA LEU A 4 -4.86 12.42 -7.35
C LEU A 4 -6.31 12.49 -7.86
N THR A 5 -6.95 11.35 -8.13
CA THR A 5 -8.39 11.31 -8.43
C THR A 5 -9.14 10.72 -7.25
N THR A 6 -10.13 11.48 -6.80
CA THR A 6 -11.15 11.14 -5.79
C THR A 6 -11.84 9.81 -6.11
N LEU A 7 -12.21 9.12 -5.03
CA LEU A 7 -12.91 7.83 -4.96
C LEU A 7 -14.25 7.85 -5.73
N GLU A 8 -14.37 7.04 -6.79
CA GLU A 8 -15.68 6.68 -7.36
C GLU A 8 -16.10 5.31 -6.82
N ILE A 9 -17.23 5.28 -6.10
CA ILE A 9 -17.84 4.05 -5.59
C ILE A 9 -18.87 3.58 -6.64
N HIS A 10 -18.61 2.47 -7.32
CA HIS A 10 -19.62 1.79 -8.16
C HIS A 10 -20.18 0.59 -7.39
N LEU A 11 -21.43 0.71 -6.92
CA LEU A 11 -22.18 -0.41 -6.34
C LEU A 11 -23.00 -1.07 -7.45
N GLY A 12 -22.51 -2.20 -7.97
CA GLY A 12 -23.29 -3.14 -8.77
C GLY A 12 -22.67 -3.51 -10.11
N GLY A 13 -22.26 -4.77 -10.26
CA GLY A 13 -21.82 -5.36 -11.53
C GLY A 13 -21.54 -6.86 -11.38
N ASN A 14 -22.16 -7.68 -12.23
CA ASN A 14 -22.12 -9.13 -12.19
C ASN A 14 -20.89 -9.69 -12.94
N GLU A 15 -20.14 -10.57 -12.27
CA GLU A 15 -19.10 -11.53 -12.70
C GLU A 15 -18.17 -11.19 -13.91
N ARG A 16 -16.87 -11.04 -13.59
CA ARG A 16 -15.64 -10.84 -14.42
C ARG A 16 -15.19 -9.41 -14.69
N GLU A 17 -15.77 -8.41 -14.05
CA GLU A 17 -15.12 -7.12 -13.95
C GLU A 17 -13.95 -7.22 -12.97
N ARG A 18 -12.75 -7.06 -13.53
CA ARG A 18 -11.51 -6.85 -12.80
C ARG A 18 -11.77 -5.85 -11.66
N LEU A 19 -11.74 -6.30 -10.40
CA LEU A 19 -12.00 -5.45 -9.24
C LEU A 19 -10.89 -4.40 -9.14
N VAL A 20 -11.10 -3.24 -9.77
CA VAL A 20 -10.15 -2.13 -9.76
C VAL A 20 -10.20 -1.47 -8.39
N ARG A 21 -9.17 -1.70 -7.58
CA ARG A 21 -8.96 -1.00 -6.32
C ARG A 21 -8.36 0.37 -6.59
N THR A 22 -9.01 1.40 -6.06
CA THR A 22 -8.37 2.70 -5.86
C THR A 22 -7.14 2.51 -4.96
N PRO A 23 -5.96 3.06 -5.31
CA PRO A 23 -4.82 3.09 -4.40
C PRO A 23 -5.23 3.62 -3.02
N GLY A 24 -4.93 2.87 -1.98
CA GLY A 24 -5.41 3.18 -0.64
C GLY A 24 -4.47 2.66 0.44
N LEU A 25 -4.47 3.35 1.57
CA LEU A 25 -3.79 2.95 2.79
C LEU A 25 -4.83 2.59 3.85
N SER A 26 -4.87 1.33 4.24
CA SER A 26 -5.83 0.80 5.21
C SER A 26 -5.14 0.25 6.45
N LEU A 27 -5.90 0.10 7.54
CA LEU A 27 -5.46 -0.57 8.76
C LEU A 27 -6.19 -1.90 8.90
N HIS A 28 -5.46 -2.93 9.31
CA HIS A 28 -6.09 -4.18 9.70
C HIS A 28 -6.76 -4.02 11.08
N ALA A 29 -8.06 -4.31 11.15
CA ALA A 29 -8.92 -3.96 12.29
C ALA A 29 -8.40 -4.48 13.64
N ASN A 30 -7.77 -5.66 13.67
CA ASN A 30 -7.45 -6.36 14.92
C ASN A 30 -6.05 -6.04 15.48
N ASN A 31 -5.16 -5.49 14.66
CA ASN A 31 -3.76 -5.29 15.06
C ASN A 31 -3.15 -3.99 14.53
N SER A 32 -3.98 -3.11 13.95
CA SER A 32 -3.58 -1.80 13.43
C SER A 32 -2.38 -1.86 12.47
N LYS A 33 -2.16 -3.01 11.80
CA LYS A 33 -1.10 -3.15 10.81
C LYS A 33 -1.48 -2.39 9.54
N LEU A 34 -0.53 -1.61 9.03
CA LEU A 34 -0.70 -0.87 7.79
C LEU A 34 -0.75 -1.84 6.61
N ARG A 35 -1.71 -1.58 5.72
CA ARG A 35 -1.97 -2.33 4.48
C ARG A 35 -2.24 -1.36 3.33
N PRO A 36 -1.20 -0.90 2.64
CA PRO A 36 -1.38 -0.22 1.38
C PRO A 36 -1.66 -1.22 0.28
N CYS A 37 -2.61 -0.88 -0.58
CA CYS A 37 -2.99 -1.71 -1.72
C CYS A 37 -3.41 -0.85 -2.92
N PHE A 38 -3.16 -1.37 -4.12
CA PHE A 38 -3.59 -0.80 -5.40
C PHE A 38 -3.79 -1.89 -6.45
N THR A 39 -4.40 -1.53 -7.57
CA THR A 39 -4.50 -2.39 -8.76
C THR A 39 -3.44 -1.98 -9.79
N GLY A 40 -2.61 -2.94 -10.23
CA GLY A 40 -1.68 -2.78 -11.34
C GLY A 40 -2.11 -3.65 -12.52
N SER A 41 -1.73 -3.36 -13.77
CA SER A 41 -2.25 -4.05 -14.96
C SER A 41 -2.07 -5.57 -14.99
N TRP A 42 -1.21 -6.15 -14.15
CA TRP A 42 -0.97 -7.60 -14.02
C TRP A 42 -1.57 -8.23 -12.75
N ASN A 43 -2.00 -7.44 -11.76
CA ASN A 43 -2.56 -7.95 -10.50
C ASN A 43 -3.49 -6.91 -9.85
N ASP A 44 -4.69 -7.34 -9.49
CA ASP A 44 -5.74 -6.48 -8.93
C ASP A 44 -5.54 -6.12 -7.47
N ASN A 45 -4.63 -6.81 -6.79
CA ASN A 45 -4.37 -6.70 -5.37
C ASN A 45 -2.87 -6.68 -5.08
N VAL A 46 -2.20 -5.62 -5.53
CA VAL A 46 -0.78 -5.35 -5.23
C VAL A 46 -0.71 -4.53 -3.97
N GLY A 47 -0.06 -5.01 -2.91
CA GLY A 47 -0.01 -4.27 -1.65
C GLY A 47 0.78 -4.96 -0.56
N ILE A 48 1.42 -4.22 0.35
CA ILE A 48 2.18 -4.88 1.42
C ILE A 48 1.19 -5.42 2.45
N TYR A 49 1.17 -6.75 2.63
CA TYR A 49 0.17 -7.41 3.47
C TYR A 49 0.40 -7.17 4.96
N THR A 50 1.64 -6.88 5.36
CA THR A 50 2.03 -6.53 6.72
C THR A 50 3.19 -5.55 6.68
N VAL A 51 3.03 -4.40 7.32
CA VAL A 51 4.09 -3.41 7.50
C VAL A 51 4.29 -3.23 9.01
N GLY A 52 5.47 -3.63 9.50
CA GLY A 52 5.81 -3.55 10.91
C GLY A 52 4.87 -4.32 11.86
N ASP A 53 4.92 -3.95 13.14
CA ASP A 53 4.20 -4.64 14.22
C ASP A 53 2.78 -4.13 14.48
N GLY A 54 2.41 -3.00 13.88
CA GLY A 54 1.12 -2.34 14.07
C GLY A 54 1.25 -0.98 14.75
N LEU A 55 0.31 -0.09 14.45
CA LEU A 55 0.27 1.24 15.05
C LEU A 55 -0.32 1.18 16.47
N LEU A 56 0.25 1.98 17.38
CA LEU A 56 -0.21 2.08 18.76
C LEU A 56 -1.46 2.95 18.84
N LEU A 57 -2.37 2.59 19.75
CA LEU A 57 -3.54 3.40 20.06
C LEU A 57 -3.15 4.72 20.73
N ASN A 58 -3.95 5.76 20.50
CA ASN A 58 -3.77 7.09 21.08
C ASN A 58 -2.40 7.75 20.78
N LYS A 59 -1.80 7.40 19.63
CA LYS A 59 -0.57 8.01 19.12
C LYS A 59 -0.80 8.60 17.74
N TRP A 60 -0.25 9.79 17.51
CA TRP A 60 -0.31 10.46 16.22
C TRP A 60 0.81 9.96 15.31
N TYR A 61 0.49 9.75 14.04
CA TYR A 61 1.43 9.29 13.01
C TYR A 61 1.26 10.12 11.73
N HIS A 62 2.37 10.43 11.08
CA HIS A 62 2.38 10.87 9.69
C HIS A 62 2.61 9.66 8.78
N LEU A 63 1.62 9.31 7.97
CA LEU A 63 1.66 8.14 7.12
C LEU A 63 1.70 8.57 5.65
N THR A 64 2.73 8.15 4.93
CA THR A 64 2.87 8.45 3.51
C THR A 64 3.18 7.18 2.74
N TYR A 65 2.60 7.06 1.54
CA TYR A 65 3.04 6.08 0.56
C TYR A 65 3.31 6.78 -0.76
N THR A 66 4.26 6.27 -1.54
CA THR A 66 4.52 6.73 -2.90
C THR A 66 4.36 5.56 -3.87
N LEU A 67 3.89 5.83 -5.08
CA LEU A 67 3.80 4.87 -6.17
C LEU A 67 4.62 5.41 -7.34
N SER A 68 5.63 4.64 -7.76
CA SER A 68 6.57 5.03 -8.81
C SER A 68 6.48 4.04 -9.97
N ASP A 69 5.97 4.50 -11.11
CA ASP A 69 5.89 3.65 -12.30
C ASP A 69 7.25 3.47 -12.96
N SER A 70 8.12 4.49 -12.96
CA SER A 70 9.47 4.38 -13.52
C SER A 70 10.36 3.42 -12.73
N GLU A 71 10.23 3.41 -11.40
CA GLU A 71 11.00 2.53 -10.53
C GLU A 71 10.28 1.20 -10.25
N LYS A 72 9.04 1.06 -10.73
CA LYS A 72 8.18 -0.11 -10.53
C LYS A 72 8.14 -0.54 -9.05
N ARG A 73 7.95 0.43 -8.15
CA ARG A 73 7.87 0.19 -6.70
C ARG A 73 6.91 1.12 -5.97
N MET A 74 6.48 0.64 -4.80
CA MET A 74 5.74 1.37 -3.79
C MET A 74 6.61 1.50 -2.55
N ASP A 75 6.74 2.70 -2.01
CA ASP A 75 7.46 2.96 -0.76
C ASP A 75 6.48 3.43 0.33
N ILE A 76 6.75 3.07 1.58
CA ILE A 76 5.95 3.46 2.75
C ILE A 76 6.83 4.19 3.75
N PHE A 77 6.30 5.27 4.31
CA PHE A 77 6.95 6.07 5.33
C PHE A 77 6.02 6.23 6.54
N ILE A 78 6.60 6.08 7.74
CA ILE A 78 5.95 6.33 9.02
C ILE A 78 6.76 7.41 9.74
N ASN A 79 6.13 8.54 10.06
CA ASN A 79 6.79 9.72 10.63
C ASN A 79 8.02 10.14 9.83
N ASP A 80 7.84 10.22 8.51
CA ASP A 80 8.86 10.58 7.52
C ASP A 80 10.06 9.61 7.43
N VAL A 81 10.01 8.48 8.15
CA VAL A 81 11.01 7.42 8.04
C VAL A 81 10.54 6.35 7.06
N TRP A 82 11.35 6.11 6.03
CA TRP A 82 11.13 5.01 5.10
C TRP A 82 11.13 3.67 5.84
N THR A 83 10.05 2.91 5.70
CA THR A 83 9.77 1.72 6.50
C THR A 83 9.93 0.44 5.69
N THR A 84 9.39 0.41 4.47
CA THR A 84 9.43 -0.78 3.61
C THR A 84 9.05 -0.39 2.19
N MET A 85 9.37 -1.29 1.24
CA MET A 85 8.93 -1.16 -0.14
C MET A 85 8.36 -2.46 -0.70
N ARG A 86 7.59 -2.34 -1.79
CA ARG A 86 7.18 -3.46 -2.64
C ARG A 86 7.51 -3.14 -4.09
N SER A 87 8.28 -4.00 -4.75
CA SER A 87 8.70 -3.83 -6.14
C SER A 87 8.05 -4.88 -7.05
N TRP A 88 7.81 -4.51 -8.32
CA TRP A 88 7.14 -5.34 -9.33
C TRP A 88 7.90 -5.41 -10.66
N ILE A 89 9.22 -5.56 -10.61
CA ILE A 89 10.07 -5.66 -11.80
C ILE A 89 9.80 -7.01 -12.51
N LEU A 90 9.56 -6.95 -13.83
CA LEU A 90 9.50 -8.05 -14.81
C LEU A 90 8.97 -9.40 -14.27
N GLY A 91 7.64 -9.47 -14.07
CA GLY A 91 6.91 -10.73 -13.92
C GLY A 91 6.86 -11.33 -12.51
N GLY A 92 7.50 -10.69 -11.53
CA GLY A 92 7.50 -11.14 -10.14
C GLY A 92 7.29 -10.01 -9.13
N CYS A 93 6.83 -10.36 -7.94
CA CYS A 93 6.66 -9.42 -6.83
C CYS A 93 7.59 -9.79 -5.68
N VAL A 94 8.35 -8.82 -5.17
CA VAL A 94 9.25 -9.00 -4.03
C VAL A 94 8.93 -7.96 -2.95
N ASP A 95 8.70 -8.42 -1.73
CA ASP A 95 8.57 -7.59 -0.53
C ASP A 95 9.97 -7.37 0.06
N GLY A 96 10.34 -6.13 0.36
CA GLY A 96 11.63 -5.78 0.95
C GLY A 96 11.44 -5.01 2.25
N GLU A 97 11.61 -5.69 3.39
CA GLU A 97 11.75 -5.07 4.70
C GLU A 97 13.24 -4.93 5.04
N ILE A 98 13.67 -3.72 5.37
CA ILE A 98 14.91 -3.48 6.12
C ILE A 98 14.50 -2.68 7.35
N GLY A 99 14.14 -3.40 8.41
CA GLY A 99 13.72 -2.82 9.67
C GLY A 99 14.90 -2.17 10.39
N TYR A 100 14.80 -0.86 10.63
CA TYR A 100 15.50 -0.25 11.76
C TYR A 100 14.62 -0.41 12.99
N ASN A 101 15.12 -1.15 13.98
CA ASN A 101 14.51 -1.21 15.31
C ASN A 101 14.51 0.19 15.90
N PHE A 102 13.32 0.77 16.10
CA PHE A 102 13.18 1.99 16.89
C PHE A 102 13.22 1.61 18.37
N SER A 103 14.30 1.98 19.06
CA SER A 103 14.41 2.00 20.53
C SER A 103 13.71 3.21 21.12
#